data_AF-A0A560XC33-F1
#
_entry.id   AF-A0A560XC33-F1
#
_cell.length_a   1.000
_cell.length_b   1.000
_cell.length_c   1.000
_cell.angle_alpha   90.00
_cell.angle_beta   90.00
_cell.angle_gamma   90.00
#
_symmetry.space_group_name_H-M   'P 1'
#
loop_
_entity.id
_entity.type
_entity.pdbx_description
1 polymer ?
#
loop_
_entity_poly.entity_id
_entity_poly.type
_entity_poly.pdbx_seq_one_letter_code
_entity_poly.pdbx_strand_id
1 'polypeptide(L)'
;MLLATGADTAGASLLGMEPFADGGMLLVHWGLTLTVWLTAFALRTRRLYESQIARARAAEREQEQRVRLAAARERAEIARELHDVVAHGLAVMTLQADGAGAVLRTSPDMAESALKTIAATGRDAIDDMHRIVRVLREGQPDAEGAKEGRRLVTLDEIEVVADRARTAGLTVDLSIEVDEGALSPAEG
;
A
#
# COMPACT_ATOMS: atom_id res chain seq x y z
N MET A 1 12.19 61.33 68.73
CA MET A 1 11.86 62.58 68.02
C MET A 1 11.29 62.19 66.67
N LEU A 2 9.95 62.08 66.61
CA LEU A 2 9.16 61.72 65.44
C LEU A 2 9.08 62.93 64.49
N LEU A 3 9.39 62.73 63.21
CA LEU A 3 8.88 63.63 62.16
C LEU A 3 8.07 62.80 61.18
N ALA A 4 6.76 62.92 61.36
CA ALA A 4 5.74 62.53 60.40
C ALA A 4 5.83 63.45 59.20
N THR A 5 6.24 62.93 58.04
CA THR A 5 6.05 63.59 56.75
C THR A 5 4.60 63.41 56.35
N GLY A 6 3.77 64.40 56.71
CA GLY A 6 2.42 64.55 56.20
C GLY A 6 2.47 64.74 54.68
N ALA A 7 1.75 63.89 53.97
CA ALA A 7 1.43 64.09 52.57
C ALA A 7 0.50 65.31 52.48
N ASP A 8 1.01 66.42 51.93
CA ASP A 8 0.22 67.60 51.56
C ASP A 8 -0.75 67.22 50.43
N THR A 9 -1.96 66.79 50.79
CA THR A 9 -3.09 66.61 49.87
C THR A 9 -3.88 67.90 49.66
N ALA A 10 -3.43 69.04 50.21
CA ALA A 10 -4.17 70.30 50.17
C ALA A 10 -3.93 71.17 48.91
N GLY A 11 -2.98 70.81 48.04
CA GLY A 11 -2.65 71.61 46.84
C GLY A 11 -3.41 71.24 45.56
N ALA A 12 -4.10 70.10 45.52
CA ALA A 12 -4.70 69.58 44.28
C ALA A 12 -6.10 70.13 43.97
N SER A 13 -6.75 70.81 44.91
CA SER A 13 -8.15 71.26 44.82
C SER A 13 -8.35 72.62 44.13
N LEU A 14 -7.27 73.30 43.73
CA LEU A 14 -7.33 74.65 43.13
C LEU A 14 -7.52 74.66 41.59
N LEU A 15 -7.57 73.50 40.93
CA LEU A 15 -7.69 73.39 39.47
C LEU A 15 -8.97 72.72 38.96
N GLY A 16 -9.93 72.37 39.85
CA GLY A 16 -11.21 71.77 39.45
C GLY A 16 -11.06 70.46 38.65
N MET A 17 -9.88 69.85 38.69
CA MET A 17 -9.60 68.52 38.15
C MET A 17 -9.79 67.54 39.30
N GLU A 18 -11.04 67.19 39.61
CA GLU A 18 -11.34 65.99 40.41
C GLU A 18 -10.48 64.83 39.85
N PRO A 19 -9.79 64.02 40.65
CA PRO A 19 -9.05 62.88 40.13
C PRO A 19 -10.05 61.99 39.38
N PHE A 20 -10.02 62.06 38.05
CA PHE A 20 -11.07 61.60 37.13
C PHE A 20 -11.23 60.08 37.06
N ALA A 21 -10.72 59.36 38.05
CA ALA A 21 -10.70 57.92 38.11
C ALA A 21 -10.86 57.48 39.57
N ASP A 22 -12.10 57.22 39.97
CA ASP A 22 -12.36 56.38 41.14
C ASP A 22 -11.55 55.08 41.00
N GLY A 23 -10.85 54.65 42.05
CA GLY A 23 -10.04 53.42 42.00
C GLY A 23 -10.84 52.20 41.54
N GLY A 24 -12.14 52.17 41.82
CA GLY A 24 -13.08 51.16 41.31
C GLY A 24 -13.21 51.17 39.78
N MET A 25 -13.24 52.34 39.14
CA MET A 25 -13.36 52.46 37.68
C MET A 25 -12.12 51.95 36.95
N LEU A 26 -10.92 52.20 37.47
CA LEU A 26 -9.68 51.64 36.93
C LEU A 26 -9.64 50.12 37.07
N LEU A 27 -10.05 49.57 38.22
CA LEU A 27 -10.12 48.12 38.42
C LEU A 27 -11.09 47.45 37.44
N VAL A 28 -12.24 48.07 37.18
CA VAL A 28 -13.21 47.57 36.19
C VAL A 28 -12.61 47.61 34.79
N HIS A 29 -11.95 48.70 34.39
CA HIS A 29 -11.33 48.81 33.08
C HIS A 29 -10.22 47.77 32.89
N TRP A 30 -9.29 47.66 33.85
CA TRP A 30 -8.21 46.67 33.79
C TRP A 30 -8.75 45.23 33.80
N GLY A 31 -9.80 44.96 34.59
CA GLY A 31 -10.48 43.67 34.60
C GLY A 31 -11.12 43.31 33.25
N LEU A 32 -11.78 44.28 32.60
CA LEU A 32 -12.38 44.09 31.27
C LEU A 32 -11.30 43.87 30.21
N THR A 33 -10.24 44.69 30.22
CA THR A 33 -9.10 44.54 29.31
C THR A 33 -8.41 43.18 29.49
N LEU A 34 -8.20 42.73 30.73
CA LEU A 34 -7.61 41.42 31.03
C LEU A 34 -8.51 40.28 30.55
N THR A 35 -9.83 40.38 30.77
CA THR A 35 -10.79 39.36 30.35
C THR A 35 -10.85 39.23 28.82
N VAL A 36 -10.88 40.35 28.10
CA VAL A 36 -10.83 40.38 26.63
C VAL A 36 -9.50 39.81 26.14
N TRP A 37 -8.38 40.20 26.75
CA TRP A 37 -7.05 39.72 26.39
C TRP A 37 -6.90 38.21 26.61
N LEU A 38 -7.32 37.69 27.77
CA LEU A 38 -7.28 36.25 28.08
C LEU A 38 -8.17 35.45 27.13
N THR A 39 -9.37 35.96 26.81
CA THR A 39 -10.28 35.30 25.87
C THR A 39 -9.68 35.27 24.46
N ALA A 40 -9.13 36.39 23.99
CA ALA A 40 -8.47 36.48 22.70
C ALA A 40 -7.24 35.56 22.63
N PHE A 41 -6.44 35.51 23.70
CA PHE A 41 -5.30 34.61 23.81
C PHE A 41 -5.73 33.15 23.76
N ALA A 42 -6.73 32.74 24.55
CA ALA A 42 -7.25 31.37 24.56
C ALA A 42 -7.78 30.94 23.18
N LEU A 43 -8.54 31.81 22.50
CA LEU A 43 -9.03 31.54 21.14
C LEU A 43 -7.89 31.44 20.12
N ARG A 44 -6.88 32.32 20.21
CA ARG A 44 -5.69 32.26 19.36
C ARG A 44 -4.95 30.95 19.54
N THR A 45 -4.71 30.54 20.78
CA THR A 45 -4.00 29.31 21.10
C THR A 45 -4.78 28.08 20.62
N ARG A 46 -6.11 28.04 20.84
CA ARG A 46 -6.98 26.97 20.30
C ARG A 46 -6.89 26.86 18.78
N ARG A 47 -7.01 27.98 18.06
CA ARG A 47 -6.90 28.01 16.59
C ARG A 47 -5.54 27.50 16.10
N LEU A 48 -4.46 27.85 16.79
CA LEU A 48 -3.13 27.35 16.45
C LEU A 48 -3.05 25.83 16.64
N TYR A 49 -3.50 25.30 17.77
CA TYR A 49 -3.53 23.85 18.01
C TYR A 49 -4.39 23.11 16.97
N GLU A 50 -5.60 23.59 16.69
CA GLU A 50 -6.48 23.01 15.67
C GLU A 50 -5.83 23.02 14.29
N SER A 51 -5.17 24.12 13.91
CA SER A 51 -4.47 24.21 12.62
C SER A 51 -3.32 23.21 12.51
N GLN A 52 -2.58 22.97 13.60
CA GLN A 52 -1.47 22.01 13.62
C GLN A 52 -2.00 20.58 13.52
N ILE A 53 -3.08 20.26 14.22
CA ILE A 53 -3.74 18.96 14.13
C ILE A 53 -4.30 18.74 12.72
N ALA A 54 -4.93 19.76 12.12
CA ALA A 54 -5.45 19.68 10.76
C ALA A 54 -4.34 19.42 9.73
N ARG A 55 -3.19 20.09 9.87
CA ARG A 55 -2.01 19.86 9.03
C ARG A 55 -1.44 18.45 9.21
N ALA A 56 -1.31 17.98 10.45
CA ALA A 56 -0.82 16.63 10.71
C ALA A 56 -1.72 15.57 10.07
N ARG A 57 -3.04 15.69 10.23
CA ARG A 57 -4.02 14.80 9.58
C ARG A 57 -3.99 14.90 8.05
N ALA A 58 -3.79 16.09 7.49
CA ALA A 58 -3.67 16.26 6.05
C ALA A 58 -2.39 15.58 5.51
N ALA A 59 -1.26 15.74 6.20
CA ALA A 59 0.00 15.10 5.85
C ALA A 59 -0.08 13.57 5.96
N GLU A 60 -0.75 13.04 6.98
CA GLU A 60 -1.00 11.60 7.15
C GLU A 60 -1.81 11.04 5.97
N ARG A 61 -2.94 11.69 5.62
CA ARG A 61 -3.75 11.29 4.45
C ARG A 61 -2.96 11.38 3.15
N GLU A 62 -2.15 12.42 2.99
CA GLU A 62 -1.32 12.58 1.80
C GLU A 62 -0.27 11.47 1.72
N GLN A 63 0.32 11.08 2.85
CA GLN A 63 1.27 9.98 2.90
C GLN A 63 0.61 8.64 2.57
N GLU A 64 -0.58 8.36 3.12
CA GLU A 64 -1.36 7.17 2.74
C GLU A 64 -1.68 7.14 1.24
N GLN A 65 -2.08 8.27 0.67
CA GLN A 65 -2.34 8.40 -0.76
C GLN A 65 -1.06 8.17 -1.58
N ARG A 66 0.07 8.73 -1.17
CA ARG A 66 1.36 8.52 -1.82
C ARG A 66 1.78 7.05 -1.80
N VAL A 67 1.61 6.36 -0.67
CA VAL A 67 1.90 4.92 -0.57
C VAL A 67 1.00 4.11 -1.50
N ARG A 68 -0.31 4.38 -1.52
CA ARG A 68 -1.26 3.70 -2.41
C ARG A 68 -0.94 3.93 -3.89
N LEU A 69 -0.62 5.17 -4.26
CA LEU A 69 -0.24 5.51 -5.63
C LEU A 69 1.10 4.88 -6.04
N ALA A 70 2.08 4.86 -5.14
CA ALA A 70 3.35 4.19 -5.39
C ALA A 70 3.15 2.69 -5.61
N ALA A 71 2.38 2.01 -4.75
CA ALA A 71 2.05 0.60 -4.91
C ALA A 71 1.29 0.31 -6.21
N ALA A 72 0.36 1.19 -6.61
CA ALA A 72 -0.36 1.03 -7.88
C ALA A 72 0.55 1.20 -9.11
N ARG A 73 1.50 2.15 -9.06
CA ARG A 73 2.49 2.35 -10.12
C ARG A 73 3.40 1.14 -10.27
N GLU A 74 3.92 0.63 -9.15
CA GLU A 74 4.76 -0.56 -9.13
C GLU A 74 4.04 -1.76 -9.77
N ARG A 75 2.79 -2.02 -9.36
CA ARG A 75 1.97 -3.10 -9.95
C ARG A 75 1.78 -2.93 -11.46
N ALA A 76 1.60 -1.70 -11.93
CA ALA A 76 1.44 -1.42 -13.36
C ALA A 76 2.75 -1.52 -14.15
N GLU A 77 3.90 -1.32 -13.51
CA GLU A 77 5.23 -1.51 -14.11
C GLU A 77 5.56 -3.00 -14.23
N ILE A 78 5.36 -3.76 -13.16
CA ILE A 78 5.47 -5.22 -13.16
C ILE A 78 4.58 -5.84 -14.22
N ALA A 79 3.32 -5.39 -14.36
CA ALA A 79 2.42 -5.92 -15.38
C ALA A 79 2.93 -5.68 -16.81
N ARG A 80 3.62 -4.56 -17.06
CA ARG A 80 4.25 -4.25 -18.36
C ARG A 80 5.47 -5.13 -18.60
N GLU A 81 6.35 -5.26 -17.61
CA GLU A 81 7.53 -6.12 -17.71
C GLU A 81 7.13 -7.58 -17.98
N LEU A 82 6.10 -8.07 -17.28
CA LEU A 82 5.49 -9.37 -17.52
C LEU A 82 4.91 -9.49 -18.94
N HIS A 83 4.17 -8.48 -19.39
CA HIS A 83 3.59 -8.48 -20.72
C HIS A 83 4.67 -8.49 -21.81
N ASP A 84 5.76 -7.74 -21.62
CA ASP A 84 6.84 -7.67 -22.59
C ASP A 84 7.58 -9.01 -22.71
N VAL A 85 7.90 -9.66 -21.59
CA VAL A 85 8.52 -11.00 -21.59
C VAL A 85 7.62 -12.03 -22.27
N VAL A 86 6.33 -12.03 -21.94
CA VAL A 86 5.36 -12.98 -22.51
C VAL A 86 5.12 -12.70 -23.99
N ALA A 87 4.85 -11.45 -24.38
CA ALA A 87 4.57 -11.07 -25.75
C ALA A 87 5.78 -11.35 -26.66
N HIS A 88 6.99 -11.03 -26.19
CA HIS A 88 8.21 -11.32 -26.92
C HIS A 88 8.43 -12.83 -27.08
N GLY A 89 8.28 -13.61 -26.01
CA GLY A 89 8.43 -15.06 -26.06
C GLY A 89 7.42 -15.72 -27.02
N LEU A 90 6.16 -15.28 -26.97
CA LEU A 90 5.11 -15.77 -27.88
C LEU A 90 5.38 -15.39 -29.33
N ALA A 91 5.88 -14.18 -29.60
CA ALA A 91 6.26 -13.78 -30.96
C ALA A 91 7.35 -14.68 -31.54
N VAL A 92 8.40 -14.98 -30.76
CA VAL A 92 9.49 -15.88 -31.17
C VAL A 92 8.98 -17.31 -31.38
N MET A 93 8.17 -17.83 -30.45
CA MET A 93 7.58 -19.17 -30.58
C MET A 93 6.68 -19.29 -31.81
N THR A 94 5.90 -18.26 -32.13
CA THR A 94 5.02 -18.24 -33.31
C THR A 94 5.84 -18.27 -34.60
N LEU A 95 6.89 -17.44 -34.69
CA LEU A 95 7.80 -17.45 -35.84
C LEU A 95 8.51 -18.80 -36.03
N GLN A 96 8.94 -19.42 -34.94
CA GLN A 96 9.56 -20.75 -34.97
C GLN A 96 8.56 -21.84 -35.39
N ALA A 97 7.30 -21.75 -34.96
CA ALA A 97 6.26 -22.69 -35.34
C ALA A 97 5.94 -22.60 -36.84
N ASP A 98 5.83 -21.38 -37.37
CA ASP A 98 5.64 -21.14 -38.80
C ASP A 98 6.83 -21.66 -39.62
N GLY A 99 8.05 -21.42 -39.15
CA GLY A 99 9.28 -21.94 -39.76
C GLY A 99 9.34 -23.47 -39.75
N ALA A 100 8.98 -24.11 -38.64
CA ALA A 100 8.91 -25.57 -38.52
C ALA A 100 7.88 -26.16 -39.51
N GLY A 101 6.71 -25.54 -39.62
CA GLY A 101 5.67 -25.93 -40.57
C GLY A 101 6.14 -25.84 -42.02
N ALA A 102 6.89 -24.79 -42.36
CA ALA A 102 7.42 -24.58 -43.72
C ALA A 102 8.44 -25.65 -44.16
N VAL A 103 9.22 -26.20 -43.23
CA VAL A 103 10.27 -27.18 -43.53
C VAL A 103 9.90 -28.62 -43.17
N LEU A 104 8.71 -28.86 -42.59
CA LEU A 104 8.31 -30.16 -42.05
C LEU A 104 8.46 -31.34 -43.03
N ARG A 105 8.18 -31.12 -44.31
CA ARG A 105 8.23 -32.17 -45.35
C ARG A 105 9.60 -32.29 -46.02
N THR A 106 10.40 -31.23 -46.02
CA THR A 106 11.69 -31.13 -46.72
C THR A 106 12.89 -31.35 -45.79
N SER A 107 12.77 -31.01 -44.51
CA SER A 107 13.79 -31.20 -43.49
C SER A 107 13.14 -31.46 -42.12
N PRO A 108 12.71 -32.71 -41.86
CA PRO A 108 12.05 -33.06 -40.60
C PRO A 108 12.96 -32.85 -39.38
N ASP A 109 14.26 -33.05 -39.50
CA ASP A 109 15.22 -32.81 -38.41
C ASP A 109 15.25 -31.34 -37.98
N MET A 110 15.17 -30.41 -38.94
CA MET A 110 15.09 -28.96 -38.67
C MET A 110 13.75 -28.60 -38.01
N ALA A 111 12.65 -29.20 -38.45
CA ALA A 111 11.34 -29.00 -37.83
C ALA A 111 11.32 -29.53 -36.38
N GLU A 112 11.91 -30.70 -36.13
CA GLU A 112 12.05 -31.27 -34.78
C GLU A 112 12.88 -30.37 -33.87
N SER A 113 14.00 -29.83 -34.37
CA SER A 113 14.84 -28.89 -33.62
C SER A 113 14.09 -27.59 -33.27
N ALA A 114 13.30 -27.05 -34.20
CA ALA A 114 12.48 -25.87 -33.95
C ALA A 114 11.42 -26.14 -32.87
N LEU A 115 10.73 -27.29 -32.94
CA LEU A 115 9.74 -27.70 -31.93
C LEU A 115 10.35 -27.88 -30.53
N LYS A 116 11.56 -28.45 -30.44
CA LYS A 116 12.30 -28.54 -29.17
C LYS A 116 12.62 -27.16 -28.58
N THR A 117 13.00 -26.22 -29.44
CA THR A 117 13.32 -24.83 -29.04
C THR A 117 12.07 -24.10 -28.52
N ILE A 118 10.93 -24.27 -29.19
CA ILE A 118 9.63 -23.74 -28.74
C ILE A 118 9.28 -24.29 -27.36
N ALA A 119 9.39 -25.61 -27.17
CA ALA A 119 9.08 -26.26 -25.90
C ALA A 119 10.00 -25.80 -24.75
N ALA A 120 11.29 -25.57 -25.02
CA ALA A 120 12.20 -25.00 -24.04
C ALA A 120 11.81 -23.56 -23.66
N THR A 121 11.65 -22.70 -24.68
CA THR A 121 11.29 -21.28 -24.50
C THR A 121 9.98 -21.12 -23.72
N GLY A 122 8.98 -21.96 -24.01
CA GLY A 122 7.69 -21.94 -23.31
C GLY A 122 7.79 -22.33 -21.83
N ARG A 123 8.64 -23.31 -21.49
CA ARG A 123 8.89 -23.70 -20.09
C ARG A 123 9.61 -22.59 -19.33
N ASP A 124 10.64 -22.03 -19.92
CA ASP A 124 11.42 -20.94 -19.32
C ASP A 124 10.53 -19.72 -19.02
N ALA A 125 9.66 -19.34 -19.97
CA ALA A 125 8.73 -18.23 -19.79
C ALA A 125 7.70 -18.45 -18.65
N ILE A 126 7.22 -19.70 -18.47
CA ILE A 126 6.31 -20.05 -17.37
C ILE A 126 7.03 -19.98 -16.03
N ASP A 127 8.27 -20.47 -15.96
CA ASP A 127 9.08 -20.45 -14.73
C ASP A 127 9.43 -19.01 -14.31
N ASP A 128 9.75 -18.14 -15.26
CA ASP A 128 9.99 -16.72 -15.01
C ASP A 128 8.74 -16.02 -14.48
N MET A 129 7.57 -16.29 -15.06
CA MET A 129 6.29 -15.76 -14.56
C MET A 129 6.00 -16.24 -13.13
N HIS A 130 6.21 -17.52 -12.83
CA HIS A 130 6.04 -18.07 -11.48
C HIS A 130 7.00 -17.45 -10.46
N ARG A 131 8.24 -17.17 -10.86
CA ARG A 131 9.23 -16.51 -10.01
C ARG A 131 8.78 -15.10 -9.62
N ILE A 132 8.30 -14.31 -10.58
CA ILE A 132 7.81 -12.94 -10.33
C ILE A 132 6.60 -12.95 -9.40
N VAL A 133 5.63 -13.84 -9.63
CA VAL A 133 4.44 -13.98 -8.76
C VAL A 133 4.84 -14.38 -7.33
N ARG A 134 5.84 -15.25 -7.16
CA ARG A 134 6.33 -15.68 -5.85
C ARG A 134 6.93 -14.51 -5.06
N VAL A 135 7.81 -13.72 -5.69
CA VAL A 135 8.42 -12.54 -5.07
C VAL A 135 7.35 -11.52 -4.63
N LEU A 136 6.31 -11.32 -5.45
CA LEU A 136 5.21 -10.42 -5.13
C LEU A 136 4.35 -10.90 -3.95
N ARG A 137 4.23 -12.22 -3.78
CA ARG A 137 3.48 -12.81 -2.67
C ARG A 137 4.28 -12.78 -1.37
N GLU A 138 5.59 -12.96 -1.42
CA GLU A 138 6.47 -12.93 -0.23
C GLU A 138 6.67 -11.51 0.33
N GLY A 139 6.57 -10.47 -0.51
CA GLY A 139 6.69 -9.07 -0.09
C GLY A 139 5.43 -8.43 0.52
N GLN A 140 4.30 -9.15 0.60
CA GLN A 140 3.07 -8.62 1.21
C GLN A 140 3.04 -8.90 2.71
N PRO A 141 2.91 -7.89 3.59
CA PRO A 141 2.85 -8.09 5.05
C PRO A 141 1.64 -8.94 5.49
N ASP A 142 0.57 -9.01 4.69
CA ASP A 142 -0.59 -9.87 4.95
C ASP A 142 -0.39 -11.33 4.47
N ALA A 143 0.74 -11.67 3.85
CA ALA A 143 1.01 -13.01 3.34
C ALA A 143 1.35 -14.03 4.44
N GLU A 144 1.65 -13.59 5.67
CA GLU A 144 1.78 -14.50 6.81
C GLU A 144 0.44 -15.14 7.20
N GLY A 145 -0.70 -14.50 6.92
CA GLY A 145 -2.04 -15.08 7.03
C GLY A 145 -2.42 -16.00 5.86
N ALA A 146 -1.67 -15.96 4.75
CA ALA A 146 -1.94 -16.78 3.57
C ALA A 146 -1.24 -18.15 3.58
N LYS A 147 -0.66 -18.56 4.71
CA LYS A 147 -0.19 -19.96 4.89
C LYS A 147 -1.35 -20.97 4.89
N GLU A 148 -2.58 -20.52 5.08
CA GLU A 148 -3.82 -21.32 4.98
C GLU A 148 -4.33 -21.52 3.54
N GLY A 149 -3.69 -20.93 2.53
CA GLY A 149 -4.17 -20.90 1.14
C GLY A 149 -3.48 -21.86 0.17
N ARG A 150 -2.84 -22.96 0.62
CA ARG A 150 -2.58 -24.06 -0.33
C ARG A 150 -3.94 -24.66 -0.66
N ARG A 151 -4.57 -24.18 -1.75
CA ARG A 151 -5.74 -24.83 -2.34
C ARG A 151 -5.40 -26.31 -2.43
N LEU A 152 -6.09 -27.12 -1.63
CA LEU A 152 -5.97 -28.56 -1.70
C LEU A 152 -6.47 -28.95 -3.09
N VAL A 153 -5.54 -29.40 -3.94
CA VAL A 153 -5.84 -29.91 -5.27
C VAL A 153 -6.55 -31.24 -5.05
N THR A 154 -7.73 -31.40 -5.62
CA THR A 154 -8.47 -32.67 -5.53
C THR A 154 -7.87 -33.70 -6.48
N LEU A 155 -8.13 -34.98 -6.20
CA LEU A 155 -7.66 -36.08 -7.05
C LEU A 155 -8.20 -35.95 -8.49
N ASP A 156 -9.44 -35.50 -8.66
CA ASP A 156 -10.04 -35.26 -9.98
C ASP A 156 -9.29 -34.18 -10.78
N GLU A 157 -8.79 -33.14 -10.12
CA GLU A 157 -8.00 -32.11 -10.79
C GLU A 157 -6.67 -32.65 -11.32
N ILE A 158 -6.06 -33.61 -10.61
CA ILE A 158 -4.83 -34.28 -11.04
C ILE A 158 -5.10 -35.16 -12.27
N GLU A 159 -6.22 -35.88 -12.29
CA GLU A 159 -6.62 -36.72 -13.41
C GLU A 159 -6.88 -35.91 -14.69
N VAL A 160 -7.55 -34.75 -14.56
CA VAL A 160 -7.78 -33.83 -15.70
C VAL A 160 -6.46 -33.30 -16.27
N VAL A 161 -5.45 -33.04 -15.43
CA VAL A 161 -4.13 -32.61 -15.90
C VAL A 161 -3.39 -33.75 -16.59
N ALA A 162 -3.44 -34.97 -16.05
CA ALA A 162 -2.85 -36.15 -16.65
C ALA A 162 -3.46 -36.44 -18.05
N ASP A 163 -4.78 -36.31 -18.19
CA ASP A 163 -5.47 -36.53 -19.47
C ASP A 163 -5.15 -35.46 -20.52
N ARG A 164 -4.99 -34.19 -20.13
CA ARG A 164 -4.50 -33.15 -21.04
C ARG A 164 -3.08 -33.45 -21.52
N ALA A 165 -2.20 -33.90 -20.63
CA ALA A 165 -0.84 -34.29 -20.99
C ALA A 165 -0.81 -35.50 -21.94
N ARG A 166 -1.68 -36.50 -21.72
CA ARG A 166 -1.85 -37.64 -22.65
C ARG A 166 -2.38 -37.21 -24.01
N THR A 167 -3.36 -36.31 -24.04
CA THR A 167 -3.90 -35.74 -25.29
C THR A 167 -2.86 -34.94 -26.07
N ALA A 168 -1.90 -34.33 -25.36
CA ALA A 168 -0.73 -33.68 -25.95
C ALA A 168 0.37 -34.65 -26.42
N GLY A 169 0.16 -35.97 -26.30
CA GLY A 169 1.08 -37.01 -26.77
C GLY A 169 2.14 -37.44 -25.77
N LEU A 170 2.07 -37.01 -24.50
CA LEU A 170 2.99 -37.45 -23.45
C LEU A 170 2.57 -38.79 -22.87
N THR A 171 3.52 -39.69 -22.67
CA THR A 171 3.29 -40.92 -21.89
C THR A 171 3.24 -40.55 -20.41
N VAL A 172 2.07 -40.69 -19.79
CA VAL A 172 1.83 -40.38 -18.37
C VAL A 172 1.41 -41.66 -17.64
N ASP A 173 2.20 -42.04 -16.65
CA ASP A 173 1.86 -43.08 -15.66
C ASP A 173 1.48 -42.37 -14.36
N LEU A 174 0.22 -42.55 -13.92
CA LEU A 174 -0.32 -41.90 -12.73
C LEU A 174 -0.48 -42.95 -11.64
N SER A 175 0.35 -42.86 -10.60
CA SER A 175 0.21 -43.66 -9.38
C SER A 175 -0.17 -42.75 -8.22
N ILE A 176 -1.24 -43.11 -7.51
CA ILE A 176 -1.75 -42.38 -6.36
C ILE A 176 -1.49 -43.24 -5.13
N GLU A 177 -0.54 -42.82 -4.32
CA GLU A 177 -0.28 -43.42 -3.01
C GLU A 177 -0.93 -42.54 -1.94
N VAL A 178 -1.85 -43.12 -1.17
CA VAL A 178 -2.56 -42.42 -0.11
C VAL A 178 -2.05 -42.95 1.24
N ASP A 179 -1.58 -42.04 2.08
CA ASP A 179 -1.21 -42.37 3.46
C ASP A 179 -2.50 -42.58 4.27
N GLU A 180 -2.69 -43.77 4.83
CA GLU A 180 -3.90 -44.17 5.56
C GLU A 180 -4.20 -43.24 6.75
N GLY A 181 -3.20 -42.52 7.28
CA GLY A 181 -3.35 -41.55 8.37
C GLY A 181 -3.94 -40.19 7.97
N ALA A 182 -4.13 -39.91 6.67
CA ALA A 182 -4.60 -38.61 6.16
C ALA A 182 -6.03 -38.62 5.59
N LEU A 183 -6.73 -39.75 5.66
CA LEU A 183 -8.11 -39.87 5.19
C LEU A 183 -9.09 -39.28 6.23
N SER A 184 -9.74 -38.17 5.88
CA SER A 184 -10.93 -37.70 6.62
C SER A 184 -12.04 -38.75 6.48
N PRO A 185 -12.78 -39.09 7.56
CA PRO A 185 -13.91 -40.02 7.45
C PRO A 185 -14.92 -39.45 6.44
N ALA A 186 -15.35 -40.27 5.50
CA ALA A 186 -16.41 -39.90 4.58
C ALA A 186 -17.70 -39.67 5.39
N GLU A 187 -18.21 -38.44 5.40
CA GLU A 187 -19.59 -38.18 5.79
C GLU A 187 -20.50 -38.79 4.72
N GLY A 188 -21.26 -39.81 5.10
CA GLY A 188 -22.25 -40.49 4.26
C GLY A 188 -23.59 -39.76 4.19
#